data_AF-A0AAE3DSX4-F1
#
_entry.id   AF-A0AAE3DSX4-F1
#
_cell.length_a   1.000
_cell.length_b   1.000
_cell.length_c   1.000
_cell.angle_alpha   90.00
_cell.angle_beta   90.00
_cell.angle_gamma   90.00
#
_symmetry.space_group_name_H-M   'P 1'
#
loop_
_entity.id
_entity.type
_entity.pdbx_description
1 polymer ?
#
loop_
_entity_poly.entity_id
_entity_poly.type
_entity_poly.pdbx_seq_one_letter_code
_entity_poly.pdbx_strand_id
1 'polypeptide(L)'
;MLINLINISYSSMKLLPYVDDKFAGYRNKSVQDFRFALSEGIRSQVFFATFVEKVENQIKSISVINASKLFLHRSGYASSKFKNNFHE
;
A
#
# COMPACT_ATOMS: atom_id res chain seq x y z
N MET A 1 33.60 -8.10 3.36
CA MET A 1 32.86 -7.67 4.57
C MET A 1 31.41 -8.19 4.55
N LEU A 2 31.20 -9.50 4.33
CA LEU A 2 29.86 -10.12 4.27
C LEU A 2 29.55 -10.90 5.56
N ILE A 3 30.58 -11.54 6.13
CA ILE A 3 30.53 -12.28 7.39
C ILE A 3 30.03 -11.38 8.54
N ASN A 4 30.51 -10.14 8.61
CA ASN A 4 30.08 -9.19 9.64
C ASN A 4 28.58 -8.87 9.56
N LEU A 5 28.03 -8.71 8.35
CA LEU A 5 26.62 -8.42 8.16
C LEU A 5 25.72 -9.59 8.57
N ILE A 6 26.14 -10.82 8.24
CA ILE A 6 25.43 -12.04 8.65
C ILE A 6 25.43 -12.16 10.18
N ASN A 7 26.56 -11.91 10.83
CA ASN A 7 26.69 -11.99 12.29
C ASN A 7 25.83 -10.94 13.01
N ILE A 8 25.83 -9.70 12.51
CA ILE A 8 24.97 -8.63 13.05
C ILE A 8 23.50 -9.01 12.87
N SER A 9 23.11 -9.46 11.67
CA SER A 9 21.72 -9.85 11.38
C SER A 9 21.26 -10.99 12.29
N TYR A 10 22.10 -12.00 12.50
CA TYR A 10 21.83 -13.12 13.41
C TYR A 10 21.70 -12.66 14.86
N SER A 11 22.57 -11.75 15.30
CA SER A 11 22.54 -11.20 16.66
C SER A 11 21.27 -10.39 16.90
N SER A 12 20.91 -9.51 15.95
CA SER A 12 19.66 -8.75 15.99
C SER A 12 18.44 -9.68 16.05
N MET A 13 18.47 -10.77 15.30
CA MET A 13 17.37 -11.73 15.28
C MET A 13 17.17 -12.46 16.61
N LYS A 14 18.24 -12.71 17.36
CA LYS A 14 18.16 -13.25 18.72
C LYS A 14 17.73 -12.21 19.74
N LEU A 15 18.12 -10.95 19.54
CA LEU A 15 17.83 -9.87 20.49
C LEU A 15 16.40 -9.33 20.36
N LEU A 16 15.85 -9.33 19.14
CA LEU A 16 14.54 -8.75 18.83
C LEU A 16 13.39 -9.24 19.74
N PRO A 17 13.27 -10.54 20.11
CA PRO A 17 12.30 -11.03 21.10
C PRO A 17 12.40 -10.44 22.51
N TYR A 18 13.53 -9.81 22.85
CA TYR A 18 13.75 -9.16 24.14
C TYR A 18 13.50 -7.64 24.10
N VAL A 19 13.49 -7.04 22.91
CA VAL A 19 13.30 -5.60 22.71
C VAL A 19 11.82 -5.25 22.50
N ASP A 20 11.07 -6.13 21.83
CA ASP A 20 9.67 -5.90 21.49
C ASP A 20 8.80 -7.03 22.05
N ASP A 21 7.84 -6.65 22.89
CA ASP A 21 6.91 -7.55 23.57
C ASP A 21 6.04 -8.36 22.61
N LYS A 22 5.80 -7.85 21.39
CA LYS A 22 5.11 -8.60 20.33
C LYS A 22 5.82 -9.92 20.01
N PHE A 23 7.14 -9.96 20.20
CA PHE A 23 7.96 -11.12 19.93
C PHE A 23 8.42 -11.86 21.19
N ALA A 24 7.95 -11.47 22.40
CA ALA A 24 8.33 -12.10 23.65
C ALA A 24 8.09 -13.62 23.68
N GLY A 25 7.04 -14.10 22.99
CA GLY A 25 6.74 -15.53 22.83
C GLY A 25 7.78 -16.33 22.04
N TYR A 26 8.76 -15.68 21.42
CA TYR A 26 9.84 -16.31 20.66
C TYR A 26 11.19 -16.36 21.40
N ARG A 27 11.28 -15.84 22.64
CA ARG A 27 12.53 -15.84 23.43
C ARG A 27 13.14 -17.23 23.62
N ASN A 28 12.29 -18.25 23.75
CA ASN A 28 12.67 -19.66 23.94
C ASN A 28 12.45 -20.52 22.68
N LYS A 29 12.17 -19.91 21.51
CA LYS A 29 11.95 -20.63 20.26
C LYS A 29 13.19 -20.63 19.39
N SER A 30 13.20 -21.51 18.38
CA SER A 30 14.28 -21.52 17.38
C SER A 30 14.32 -20.20 16.61
N VAL A 31 15.54 -19.75 16.29
CA VAL A 31 15.78 -18.58 15.44
C VAL A 31 15.14 -18.77 14.06
N GLN A 32 15.07 -20.01 13.55
CA GLN A 32 14.46 -20.31 12.26
C GLN A 32 12.93 -20.13 12.31
N ASP A 33 12.28 -20.60 13.37
CA ASP A 33 10.83 -20.42 13.55
C ASP A 33 10.48 -18.95 13.71
N PHE A 34 11.29 -18.21 14.47
CA PHE A 34 11.14 -16.77 14.61
C PHE A 34 11.29 -16.07 13.25
N ARG A 35 12.29 -16.46 12.45
CA ARG A 35 12.49 -15.93 11.09
C ARG A 35 11.30 -16.20 10.20
N PHE A 36 10.76 -17.41 10.24
CA PHE A 36 9.61 -17.77 9.45
C PHE A 36 8.39 -16.91 9.82
N ALA A 37 8.07 -16.83 11.12
CA ALA A 37 6.95 -16.04 11.61
C ALA A 37 7.10 -14.54 11.32
N LEU A 38 8.31 -13.98 11.52
CA LEU A 38 8.61 -12.59 11.20
C LEU A 38 8.45 -12.33 9.69
N SER A 39 8.90 -13.26 8.85
CA SER A 39 8.76 -13.14 7.39
C SER A 39 7.30 -13.19 6.95
N GLU A 40 6.49 -14.06 7.54
CA GLU A 40 5.04 -14.11 7.31
C GLU A 40 4.37 -12.79 7.72
N GLY A 41 4.74 -12.23 8.88
CA GLY A 41 4.26 -10.94 9.34
C GLY A 41 4.57 -9.80 8.36
N ILE A 42 5.80 -9.76 7.83
CA ILE A 42 6.21 -8.77 6.83
C ILE A 42 5.43 -8.97 5.52
N ARG A 43 5.34 -10.19 5.02
CA ARG A 43 4.58 -10.50 3.80
C ARG A 43 3.13 -10.07 3.90
N SER A 44 2.48 -10.34 5.03
CA SER A 44 1.11 -9.93 5.30
C SER A 44 0.96 -8.41 5.29
N GLN A 45 1.86 -7.67 5.95
CA GLN A 45 1.83 -6.21 5.96
C GLN A 45 2.00 -5.60 4.57
N VAL A 46 2.96 -6.10 3.79
CA VAL A 46 3.19 -5.64 2.42
C VAL A 46 1.96 -5.90 1.56
N PHE A 47 1.38 -7.10 1.66
CA PHE A 47 0.16 -7.45 0.94
C PHE A 47 -1.00 -6.48 1.26
N PHE A 48 -1.26 -6.23 2.54
CA PHE A 48 -2.33 -5.32 2.95
C PHE A 48 -2.07 -3.88 2.52
N ALA A 49 -0.85 -3.37 2.64
CA ALA A 49 -0.49 -2.03 2.19
C ALA A 49 -0.72 -1.87 0.67
N THR A 50 -0.25 -2.84 -0.13
CA THR A 50 -0.49 -2.86 -1.58
C THR A 50 -1.97 -2.97 -1.92
N PHE A 51 -2.73 -3.77 -1.17
CA PHE A 51 -4.17 -3.90 -1.39
C PHE A 51 -4.91 -2.58 -1.12
N VAL A 52 -4.63 -1.93 0.01
CA VAL A 52 -5.22 -0.62 0.34
C VAL A 52 -4.88 0.41 -0.73
N GLU A 53 -3.61 0.49 -1.13
CA GLU A 53 -3.17 1.39 -2.20
C GLU A 53 -3.92 1.14 -3.52
N LYS A 54 -4.10 -0.14 -3.90
CA LYS A 54 -4.88 -0.52 -5.09
C LYS A 54 -6.33 -0.05 -5.00
N VAL A 55 -7.00 -0.26 -3.86
CA VAL A 55 -8.39 0.16 -3.65
C VAL A 55 -8.52 1.68 -3.69
N GLU A 56 -7.64 2.40 -3.02
CA GLU A 56 -7.64 3.87 -3.03
C GLU A 56 -7.45 4.42 -4.45
N ASN A 57 -6.53 3.85 -5.21
CA ASN A 57 -6.28 4.26 -6.59
C ASN A 57 -7.49 3.98 -7.50
N GLN A 58 -8.22 2.89 -7.27
CA GLN A 58 -9.47 2.60 -7.98
C GLN A 58 -10.56 3.65 -7.68
N ILE A 59 -10.75 4.01 -6.41
CA ILE A 59 -11.73 5.03 -6.00
C ILE A 59 -11.39 6.39 -6.65
N LYS A 60 -10.11 6.79 -6.57
CA LYS A 60 -9.63 8.03 -7.21
C LYS A 60 -9.87 8.00 -8.72
N SER A 61 -9.57 6.89 -9.39
CA SER A 61 -9.81 6.72 -10.82
C SER A 61 -11.29 6.86 -11.20
N ILE A 62 -12.20 6.22 -10.45
CA ILE A 62 -13.66 6.35 -10.65
C ILE A 62 -14.10 7.81 -10.49
N SER A 63 -13.58 8.52 -9.49
CA SER A 63 -13.86 9.94 -9.28
C SER A 63 -13.42 10.79 -10.48
N VAL A 64 -12.22 10.53 -11.02
CA VAL A 64 -11.69 11.25 -12.20
C VAL A 64 -12.53 10.97 -13.44
N ILE A 65 -12.95 9.71 -13.65
CA ILE A 65 -13.82 9.33 -14.77
C ILE A 65 -15.18 10.05 -14.67
N ASN A 66 -15.77 10.10 -13.47
CA ASN A 66 -17.05 10.76 -13.26
C ASN A 66 -16.95 12.28 -13.45
N ALA A 67 -15.88 12.91 -12.95
CA ALA A 67 -15.61 14.33 -13.18
C ALA A 67 -15.43 14.63 -14.68
N SER A 68 -14.71 13.76 -15.40
CA SER A 68 -14.50 13.88 -16.85
C SER A 68 -15.82 13.79 -17.61
N LYS A 69 -16.69 12.83 -17.26
CA LYS A 69 -18.04 12.72 -17.85
C LYS A 69 -18.88 13.96 -17.61
N LEU A 70 -18.89 14.49 -16.39
CA LEU A 70 -19.61 15.72 -16.06
C LEU A 70 -19.08 16.93 -16.83
N PHE A 71 -17.76 17.05 -16.96
CA PHE A 71 -17.12 18.11 -17.72
C PHE A 71 -17.53 18.06 -19.20
N LEU A 72 -17.47 16.88 -19.83
CA LEU A 72 -17.88 16.68 -21.22
C LEU A 72 -19.37 16.95 -21.45
N HIS A 73 -20.22 16.53 -20.52
CA HIS A 73 -21.64 16.88 -20.55
C HIS A 73 -21.81 18.41 -20.53
N ARG A 74 -21.21 19.10 -19.56
CA ARG A 74 -21.33 20.55 -19.44
C ARG A 74 -20.76 21.32 -20.65
N SER A 75 -19.64 20.88 -21.22
CA SER A 75 -19.04 21.51 -22.40
C SER A 75 -19.90 21.31 -23.66
N GLY A 76 -20.53 20.14 -23.81
CA GLY A 76 -21.49 19.88 -24.89
C GLY A 76 -22.75 20.77 -24.81
N TYR A 77 -23.32 20.94 -23.61
CA TYR A 77 -24.45 21.85 -23.39
C TYR A 77 -24.07 23.33 -23.58
N ALA A 78 -22.86 23.73 -23.18
CA ALA A 78 -22.37 25.10 -23.40
C ALA A 78 -22.17 25.40 -24.90
N SER A 79 -21.64 24.42 -25.66
CA SER A 79 -21.41 24.54 -27.11
C SER A 79 -22.71 24.56 -27.92
N SER A 80 -23.70 23.74 -27.57
CA SER A 80 -25.02 23.75 -28.22
C SER A 80 -25.80 25.03 -27.95
N LYS A 81 -25.75 25.55 -26.72
CA LYS A 81 -26.37 26.83 -26.35
C LYS A 81 -25.73 28.02 -27.08
N PHE A 82 -24.41 28.01 -27.25
CA PHE A 82 -23.71 29.03 -28.03
C PHE A 82 -24.17 29.01 -29.49
N LYS A 83 -24.22 27.85 -30.14
CA LYS A 83 -24.61 27.73 -31.55
C LYS A 83 -26.05 28.16 -31.83
N ASN A 84 -26.98 27.89 -30.91
CA ASN A 84 -28.38 28.29 -31.06
C ASN A 84 -28.58 29.82 -30.92
N ASN A 85 -27.70 30.52 -30.19
CA ASN A 85 -27.76 31.98 -30.03
C ASN A 85 -27.19 32.77 -31.23
N PHE A 86 -26.60 32.11 -32.23
CA PHE A 86 -26.09 32.76 -33.47
C PHE A 86 -27.04 32.61 -34.66
N HIS A 87 -28.17 31.92 -34.49
CA HIS A 87 -29.16 31.66 -35.54
C HIS A 87 -30.52 32.37 -35.30
N GLU A 88 -30.57 33.31 -34.34
CA GLU A 88 -31.65 34.28 -34.15
C GLU A 88 -31.13 35.68 -34.51
#